data_AF-A0A2T3ZPI0-F1
#
_entry.id   AF-A0A2T3ZPI0-F1
#
_cell.length_a   1.000
_cell.length_b   1.000
_cell.length_c   1.000
_cell.angle_alpha   90.00
_cell.angle_beta   90.00
_cell.angle_gamma   90.00
#
_symmetry.space_group_name_H-M   'P 1'
#
loop_
_entity.id
_entity.type
_entity.pdbx_description
1 polymer ?
#
loop_
_entity_poly.entity_id
_entity_poly.type
_entity_poly.pdbx_seq_one_letter_code
_entity_poly.pdbx_strand_id
1 'polypeptide(L)'
;MSVETQRAAHLVADSETMRWKYLDQIRRNPGPLTDPMAVEEEFLAQFEKFKIFGAGGLGCEILKNLAMSKFKDIHVIDMDTIDISNLNRQFLFRKSDVGKFKAEVAARFVEQRVKGVKITAHNNRIQDFDDEFYKQFQLVICGLDSIEARRWINAMLVSIAEEAEDPDGIKPLIDGGTEGFKGQARVILPSITSCIECQLDMHAPRAAVPLCTIASIPRQPEHCVEWAHVIAWEEEKPFPKLDKDDPEHVTWIYQKALKRAEEFNIPGITYSLTQGTIKNIIPAIASTNAIIAAACCNEAFKIATNSAPCLGFENNYMMYSGNDSIYTYTFKHEKKEDCPVCGREARPLEADPNMTLQDLLDSLALRPEAQLKKPSIRAEGKTLYMQVPQSLEEQTRPNLSKSLKDLGLENGQEVVVTDPAFPLEFNFYFRFKAAESS
;
A
#
# COMPACT_ATOMS: atom_id res chain seq x y z
N MET A 1 34.28 6.05 -39.92
CA MET A 1 33.03 5.26 -40.02
C MET A 1 32.62 5.20 -41.48
N SER A 2 32.20 4.04 -42.00
CA SER A 2 31.79 3.93 -43.40
C SER A 2 30.45 4.63 -43.62
N VAL A 3 30.19 5.07 -44.86
CA VAL A 3 28.94 5.77 -45.27
C VAL A 3 27.70 4.94 -44.94
N GLU A 4 27.80 3.60 -44.98
CA GLU A 4 26.74 2.69 -44.57
C GLU A 4 26.48 2.70 -43.06
N THR A 5 27.52 2.86 -42.23
CA THR A 5 27.35 2.99 -40.77
C THR A 5 26.65 4.29 -40.41
N GLN A 6 26.95 5.38 -41.12
CA GLN A 6 26.29 6.68 -40.91
C GLN A 6 24.83 6.66 -41.38
N ARG A 7 24.54 6.00 -42.50
CA ARG A 7 23.17 5.87 -43.03
C ARG A 7 22.30 4.97 -42.14
N ALA A 8 22.86 3.89 -41.60
CA ALA A 8 22.17 3.04 -40.62
C ALA A 8 21.89 3.78 -39.31
N ALA A 9 22.86 4.56 -38.79
CA ALA A 9 22.67 5.38 -37.60
C ALA A 9 21.57 6.45 -37.80
N HIS A 10 21.52 7.09 -38.98
CA HIS A 10 20.49 8.09 -39.30
C HIS A 10 19.07 7.49 -39.38
N LEU A 11 18.93 6.31 -40.00
CA LEU A 11 17.65 5.59 -40.08
C LEU A 11 17.13 5.13 -38.71
N VAL A 12 18.02 4.72 -37.81
CA VAL A 12 17.67 4.35 -36.43
C VAL A 12 17.25 5.59 -35.63
N ALA A 13 17.97 6.70 -35.77
CA ALA A 13 17.61 7.97 -35.13
C ALA A 13 16.24 8.48 -35.59
N ASP A 14 15.98 8.50 -36.90
CA ASP A 14 14.68 8.92 -37.45
C ASP A 14 13.52 8.02 -36.98
N SER A 15 13.76 6.70 -36.87
CA SER A 15 12.78 5.74 -36.34
C SER A 15 12.50 5.95 -34.85
N GLU A 16 13.50 6.32 -34.05
CA GLU A 16 13.34 6.56 -32.62
C GLU A 16 12.63 7.89 -32.35
N THR A 17 12.96 8.94 -33.10
CA THR A 17 12.24 10.22 -33.05
C THR A 17 10.77 10.06 -33.45
N MET A 18 10.50 9.26 -34.49
CA MET A 18 9.11 8.99 -34.93
C MET A 18 8.31 8.14 -33.92
N ARG A 19 8.98 7.24 -33.18
CA ARG A 19 8.33 6.41 -32.15
C ARG A 19 7.78 7.26 -31.00
N TRP A 20 8.54 8.27 -30.56
CA TRP A 20 8.20 9.10 -29.41
C TRP A 20 7.52 10.42 -29.77
N LYS A 21 7.19 10.62 -31.05
CA LYS A 21 6.61 11.85 -31.61
C LYS A 21 5.56 12.52 -30.72
N TYR A 22 4.57 11.76 -30.22
CA TYR A 22 3.47 12.33 -29.43
C TYR A 22 3.90 12.78 -28.02
N LEU A 23 4.76 12.00 -27.36
CA LEU A 23 5.29 12.38 -26.04
C LEU A 23 6.26 13.56 -26.15
N ASP A 24 7.12 13.54 -27.17
CA ASP A 24 8.05 14.64 -27.41
C ASP A 24 7.30 15.91 -27.83
N GLN A 25 6.15 15.79 -28.51
CA GLN A 25 5.28 16.93 -28.78
C GLN A 25 4.74 17.55 -27.48
N ILE A 26 4.32 16.74 -26.50
CA ILE A 26 3.85 17.21 -25.19
C ILE A 26 4.99 17.85 -24.39
N ARG A 27 6.19 17.26 -24.41
CA ARG A 27 7.34 17.72 -23.62
C ARG A 27 8.01 18.96 -24.19
N ARG A 28 8.07 19.10 -25.52
CA ARG A 28 8.85 20.16 -26.18
C ARG A 28 8.03 21.35 -26.66
N ASN A 29 6.70 21.26 -26.69
CA ASN A 29 5.85 22.38 -27.06
C ASN A 29 5.08 22.87 -25.83
N PRO A 30 5.40 24.07 -25.31
CA PRO A 30 4.75 24.59 -24.11
C PRO A 30 3.27 24.91 -24.41
N GLY A 31 2.40 24.58 -23.45
CA GLY A 31 1.00 24.99 -23.44
C GLY A 31 0.70 25.99 -22.32
N PRO A 32 -0.55 26.48 -22.22
CA PRO A 32 -0.94 27.47 -21.20
C PRO A 32 -0.81 26.98 -19.74
N LEU A 33 -0.72 25.67 -19.53
CA LEU A 33 -0.60 25.03 -18.22
C LEU A 33 0.78 24.39 -17.98
N THR A 34 1.71 24.55 -18.93
CA THR A 34 3.05 23.98 -18.83
C THR A 34 3.93 24.87 -17.97
N ASP A 35 4.75 24.28 -17.10
CA ASP A 35 5.75 25.04 -16.37
C ASP A 35 6.77 25.65 -17.36
N PRO A 36 7.11 26.96 -17.25
CA PRO A 36 8.06 27.60 -18.16
C PRO A 36 9.41 26.89 -18.27
N MET A 37 9.89 26.26 -17.18
CA MET A 37 11.18 25.57 -17.13
C MET A 37 11.11 24.16 -17.76
N ALA A 38 9.91 23.59 -17.94
CA ALA A 38 9.72 22.22 -18.43
C ALA A 38 10.30 21.96 -19.83
N VAL A 39 10.37 23.01 -20.66
CA VAL A 39 10.85 22.92 -22.06
C VAL A 39 12.33 23.26 -22.21
N GLU A 40 13.01 23.62 -21.12
CA GLU A 40 14.44 23.86 -21.11
C GLU A 40 15.19 22.54 -21.34
N GLU A 41 16.30 22.59 -22.08
CA GLU A 41 17.00 21.36 -22.48
C GLU A 41 17.57 20.60 -21.28
N GLU A 42 17.84 21.28 -20.16
CA GLU A 42 18.24 20.65 -18.89
C GLU A 42 17.14 19.75 -18.30
N PHE A 43 15.90 20.24 -18.19
CA PHE A 43 14.75 19.46 -17.74
C PHE A 43 14.42 18.32 -18.72
N LEU A 44 14.53 18.59 -20.02
CA LEU A 44 14.34 17.57 -21.04
C LEU A 44 15.40 16.45 -20.92
N ALA A 45 16.63 16.79 -20.59
CA ALA A 45 17.71 15.82 -20.37
C ALA A 45 17.57 15.08 -19.03
N GLN A 46 17.08 15.74 -17.98
CA GLN A 46 16.87 15.13 -16.66
C GLN A 46 15.90 13.96 -16.73
N PHE A 47 14.80 14.11 -17.47
CA PHE A 47 13.81 13.03 -17.66
C PHE A 47 14.44 11.74 -18.25
N GLU A 48 15.46 11.85 -19.11
CA GLU A 48 16.12 10.67 -19.71
C GLU A 48 16.92 9.85 -18.68
N LYS A 49 17.25 10.44 -17.53
CA LYS A 49 17.95 9.81 -16.40
C LYS A 49 17.00 9.44 -15.26
N PHE A 50 15.70 9.67 -15.43
CA PHE A 50 14.71 9.50 -14.37
C PHE A 50 14.56 8.02 -13.99
N LYS A 51 14.77 7.74 -12.71
CA LYS A 51 14.68 6.41 -12.13
C LYS A 51 13.43 6.30 -11.27
N ILE A 52 12.56 5.35 -11.61
CA ILE A 52 11.26 5.17 -10.97
C ILE A 52 11.13 3.78 -10.35
N PHE A 53 10.52 3.75 -9.16
CA PHE A 53 10.24 2.51 -8.44
C PHE A 53 8.75 2.16 -8.50
N GLY A 54 8.40 0.93 -8.88
CA GLY A 54 7.04 0.40 -8.94
C GLY A 54 6.82 -0.85 -8.07
N ALA A 55 5.68 -0.97 -7.37
CA ALA A 55 5.36 -2.18 -6.61
C ALA A 55 3.87 -2.56 -6.61
N GLY A 56 3.55 -3.86 -6.64
CA GLY A 56 2.23 -4.42 -6.32
C GLY A 56 1.33 -4.88 -7.49
N GLY A 57 0.08 -5.22 -7.18
CA GLY A 57 -0.89 -5.90 -8.05
C GLY A 57 -1.42 -5.13 -9.27
N LEU A 58 -1.27 -3.80 -9.31
CA LEU A 58 -1.44 -2.99 -10.55
C LEU A 58 -0.21 -3.02 -11.46
N GLY A 59 0.88 -3.66 -11.00
CA GLY A 59 2.22 -3.58 -11.57
C GLY A 59 2.31 -3.90 -13.06
N CYS A 60 1.49 -4.83 -13.56
CA CYS A 60 1.45 -5.14 -15.00
C CYS A 60 1.07 -3.93 -15.86
N GLU A 61 0.00 -3.22 -15.47
CA GLU A 61 -0.45 -2.02 -16.17
C GLU A 61 0.52 -0.86 -15.98
N ILE A 62 1.02 -0.68 -14.75
CA ILE A 62 1.99 0.38 -14.42
C ILE A 62 3.27 0.21 -15.26
N LEU A 63 3.88 -0.98 -15.28
CA LEU A 63 5.10 -1.24 -16.04
C LEU A 63 4.90 -0.99 -17.54
N LYS A 64 3.79 -1.46 -18.10
CA LYS A 64 3.43 -1.22 -19.50
C LYS A 64 3.29 0.28 -19.76
N ASN A 65 2.54 1.00 -18.94
CA ASN A 65 2.30 2.44 -19.08
C ASN A 65 3.60 3.24 -18.97
N LEU A 66 4.41 3.02 -17.93
CA LEU A 66 5.68 3.73 -17.74
C LEU A 66 6.65 3.50 -18.91
N ALA A 67 6.84 2.25 -19.32
CA ALA A 67 7.69 1.91 -20.45
C ALA A 67 7.20 2.54 -21.77
N MET A 68 5.88 2.61 -21.96
CA MET A 68 5.25 3.29 -23.11
C MET A 68 5.20 4.83 -22.96
N SER A 69 5.54 5.37 -21.79
CA SER A 69 5.67 6.79 -21.49
C SER A 69 7.13 7.26 -21.47
N LYS A 70 8.04 6.51 -22.13
CA LYS A 70 9.46 6.84 -22.31
C LYS A 70 10.32 6.79 -21.02
N PHE A 71 9.79 6.30 -19.90
CA PHE A 71 10.63 5.95 -18.75
C PHE A 71 11.54 4.78 -19.13
N LYS A 72 12.84 4.92 -18.82
CA LYS A 72 13.88 3.98 -19.24
C LYS A 72 14.44 3.14 -18.10
N ASP A 73 14.64 3.71 -16.92
CA ASP A 73 15.17 2.99 -15.76
C ASP A 73 14.06 2.78 -14.73
N ILE A 74 13.50 1.57 -14.72
CA ILE A 74 12.38 1.19 -13.87
C ILE A 74 12.83 0.07 -12.95
N HIS A 75 12.56 0.19 -11.66
CA HIS A 75 12.70 -0.91 -10.70
C HIS A 75 11.33 -1.42 -10.30
N VAL A 76 11.17 -2.74 -10.21
CA VAL A 76 9.92 -3.36 -9.74
C VAL A 76 10.17 -4.32 -8.59
N ILE A 77 9.41 -4.18 -7.51
CA ILE A 77 9.38 -5.12 -6.39
C ILE A 77 8.04 -5.86 -6.37
N ASP A 78 8.10 -7.19 -6.36
CA ASP A 78 6.96 -8.07 -6.09
C ASP A 78 7.47 -9.38 -5.47
N MET A 79 6.93 -9.75 -4.31
CA MET A 79 7.35 -10.97 -3.59
C MET A 79 6.67 -12.24 -4.11
N ASP A 80 5.59 -12.10 -4.88
CA ASP A 80 4.72 -13.22 -5.20
C ASP A 80 5.19 -14.00 -6.43
N THR A 81 4.77 -15.26 -6.47
CA THR A 81 4.78 -16.08 -7.68
C THR A 81 3.45 -15.98 -8.44
N ILE A 82 3.50 -16.27 -9.74
CA ILE A 82 2.33 -16.24 -10.62
C ILE A 82 1.40 -17.40 -10.31
N ASP A 83 0.14 -17.09 -10.04
CA ASP A 83 -0.94 -18.06 -9.87
C ASP A 83 -1.91 -18.06 -11.08
N ILE A 84 -2.64 -19.16 -11.30
CA ILE A 84 -3.63 -19.28 -12.38
C ILE A 84 -4.71 -18.19 -12.27
N SER A 85 -5.13 -17.84 -11.06
CA SER A 85 -6.13 -16.79 -10.81
C SER A 85 -5.67 -15.39 -11.23
N ASN A 86 -4.37 -15.19 -11.48
CA ASN A 86 -3.82 -13.90 -11.91
C ASN A 86 -4.07 -13.65 -13.41
N LEU A 87 -4.19 -14.72 -14.21
CA LEU A 87 -4.21 -14.66 -15.67
C LEU A 87 -5.44 -13.96 -16.26
N ASN A 88 -6.50 -13.77 -15.47
CA ASN A 88 -7.70 -13.06 -15.90
C ASN A 88 -7.48 -11.54 -16.07
N ARG A 89 -6.45 -10.97 -15.45
CA ARG A 89 -6.20 -9.52 -15.42
C ARG A 89 -4.73 -9.11 -15.55
N GLN A 90 -3.79 -9.98 -15.17
CA GLN A 90 -2.35 -9.70 -15.24
C GLN A 90 -1.78 -10.19 -16.57
N PHE A 91 -2.06 -9.42 -17.62
CA PHE A 91 -1.81 -9.77 -19.03
C PHE A 91 -0.33 -9.92 -19.42
N LEU A 92 0.63 -9.62 -18.54
CA LEU A 92 2.05 -9.91 -18.77
C LEU A 92 2.38 -11.40 -18.58
N PHE A 93 1.50 -12.15 -17.91
CA PHE A 93 1.72 -13.54 -17.56
C PHE A 93 1.00 -14.51 -18.50
N ARG A 94 1.58 -15.70 -18.68
CA ARG A 94 0.98 -16.80 -19.45
C ARG A 94 0.85 -18.03 -18.58
N LYS A 95 0.05 -19.01 -19.03
CA LYS A 95 -0.09 -20.31 -18.35
C LYS A 95 1.26 -21.01 -18.13
N SER A 96 2.22 -20.83 -19.04
CA SER A 96 3.58 -21.35 -18.95
C SER A 96 4.47 -20.66 -17.90
N ASP A 97 4.00 -19.58 -17.28
CA ASP A 97 4.73 -18.81 -16.28
C ASP A 97 4.23 -19.06 -14.85
N VAL A 98 3.16 -19.83 -14.67
CA VAL A 98 2.64 -20.22 -13.35
C VAL A 98 3.76 -20.83 -12.50
N GLY A 99 3.88 -20.35 -11.25
CA GLY A 99 4.93 -20.74 -10.30
C GLY A 99 6.23 -19.94 -10.39
N LYS A 100 6.43 -19.10 -11.41
CA LYS A 100 7.60 -18.19 -11.50
C LYS A 100 7.33 -16.88 -10.77
N PHE A 101 8.38 -16.15 -10.40
CA PHE A 101 8.23 -14.83 -9.77
C PHE A 101 7.60 -13.80 -10.70
N LYS A 102 6.64 -13.03 -10.17
CA LYS A 102 5.92 -12.01 -10.93
C LYS A 102 6.84 -10.92 -11.46
N ALA A 103 7.72 -10.37 -10.61
CA ALA A 103 8.61 -9.26 -10.95
C ALA A 103 9.50 -9.60 -12.16
N GLU A 104 10.18 -10.75 -12.12
CA GLU A 104 11.04 -11.23 -13.21
C GLU A 104 10.32 -11.42 -14.54
N VAL A 105 9.18 -12.13 -14.51
CA VAL A 105 8.41 -12.41 -15.73
C VAL A 105 7.85 -11.12 -16.32
N ALA A 106 7.36 -10.21 -15.48
CA ALA A 106 6.83 -8.91 -15.89
C ALA A 106 7.93 -8.04 -16.55
N ALA A 107 9.08 -7.90 -15.89
CA ALA A 107 10.22 -7.16 -16.42
C ALA A 107 10.65 -7.69 -17.79
N ARG A 108 10.91 -9.01 -17.87
CA ARG A 108 11.31 -9.68 -19.11
C ARG A 108 10.29 -9.49 -20.23
N PHE A 109 9.00 -9.61 -19.95
CA PHE A 109 7.95 -9.45 -20.96
C PHE A 109 7.95 -8.03 -21.53
N VAL A 110 8.02 -7.01 -20.65
CA VAL A 110 7.97 -5.61 -21.06
C VAL A 110 9.22 -5.20 -21.81
N GLU A 111 10.42 -5.58 -21.36
CA GLU A 111 11.69 -5.29 -22.07
C GLU A 111 11.74 -5.94 -23.46
N GLN A 112 11.18 -7.14 -23.61
CA GLN A 112 11.06 -7.78 -24.93
C GLN A 112 10.14 -6.99 -25.86
N ARG A 113 9.03 -6.49 -25.33
CA ARG A 113 7.96 -5.81 -26.07
C ARG A 113 8.28 -4.34 -26.38
N VAL A 114 8.90 -3.62 -25.45
CA VAL A 114 9.16 -2.18 -25.52
C VAL A 114 10.67 -1.98 -25.56
N LYS A 115 11.23 -1.63 -26.73
CA LYS A 115 12.69 -1.46 -26.86
C LYS A 115 13.17 -0.20 -26.12
N GLY A 116 14.35 -0.27 -25.52
CA GLY A 116 15.02 0.87 -24.88
C GLY A 116 14.66 1.11 -23.42
N VAL A 117 13.77 0.30 -22.82
CA VAL A 117 13.54 0.28 -21.38
C VAL A 117 14.42 -0.80 -20.73
N LYS A 118 14.89 -0.51 -19.53
CA LYS A 118 15.56 -1.44 -18.61
C LYS A 118 14.71 -1.54 -17.35
N ILE A 119 14.35 -2.76 -16.98
CA ILE A 119 13.52 -3.05 -15.82
C ILE A 119 14.29 -3.98 -14.88
N THR A 120 14.69 -3.45 -13.72
CA THR A 120 15.33 -4.24 -12.66
C THR A 120 14.25 -4.87 -11.78
N ALA A 121 14.11 -6.19 -11.84
CA ALA A 121 13.17 -6.94 -11.01
C ALA A 121 13.78 -7.35 -9.66
N HIS A 122 12.97 -7.27 -8.61
CA HIS A 122 13.32 -7.64 -7.25
C HIS A 122 12.22 -8.57 -6.69
N ASN A 123 12.56 -9.82 -6.41
CA ASN A 123 11.62 -10.83 -5.90
C ASN A 123 11.56 -10.82 -4.38
N ASN A 124 11.37 -9.63 -3.82
CA ASN A 124 11.52 -9.36 -2.39
C ASN A 124 10.28 -8.65 -1.88
N ARG A 125 10.19 -8.52 -0.56
CA ARG A 125 9.23 -7.60 0.05
C ARG A 125 9.81 -6.20 0.04
N ILE A 126 8.95 -5.19 0.00
CA ILE A 126 9.40 -3.79 0.16
C ILE A 126 10.16 -3.59 1.47
N GLN A 127 9.74 -4.31 2.53
CA GLN A 127 10.37 -4.25 3.85
C GLN A 127 11.78 -4.84 3.92
N ASP A 128 12.23 -5.56 2.88
CA ASP A 128 13.56 -6.17 2.88
C ASP A 128 14.64 -5.17 2.41
N PHE A 129 14.27 -3.94 2.05
CA PHE A 129 15.16 -2.86 1.62
C PHE A 129 15.22 -1.73 2.64
N ASP A 130 16.38 -1.09 2.72
CA ASP A 130 16.66 0.07 3.58
C ASP A 130 16.34 1.39 2.87
N ASP A 131 16.51 2.50 3.60
CA ASP A 131 16.30 3.86 3.12
C ASP A 131 17.23 4.22 1.95
N GLU A 132 18.50 3.77 1.98
CA GLU A 132 19.46 3.97 0.90
C GLU A 132 18.97 3.40 -0.43
N PHE A 133 18.29 2.25 -0.40
CA PHE A 133 17.63 1.74 -1.60
C PHE A 133 16.56 2.71 -2.12
N TYR A 134 15.72 3.31 -1.27
CA TYR A 134 14.65 4.20 -1.73
C TYR A 134 15.14 5.59 -2.14
N LYS A 135 16.21 6.10 -1.51
CA LYS A 135 16.84 7.40 -1.80
C LYS A 135 17.31 7.52 -3.25
N GLN A 136 17.62 6.40 -3.93
CA GLN A 136 18.09 6.39 -5.32
C GLN A 136 17.02 6.75 -6.38
N PHE A 137 15.73 6.71 -6.03
CA PHE A 137 14.64 6.96 -6.96
C PHE A 137 14.22 8.43 -6.94
N GLN A 138 13.69 8.93 -8.05
CA GLN A 138 13.08 10.26 -8.11
C GLN A 138 11.58 10.21 -7.83
N LEU A 139 10.94 9.05 -7.99
CA LEU A 139 9.51 8.86 -7.74
C LEU A 139 9.20 7.40 -7.40
N VAL A 140 8.21 7.20 -6.54
CA VAL A 140 7.67 5.90 -6.17
C VAL A 140 6.22 5.79 -6.64
N ILE A 141 5.86 4.69 -7.31
CA ILE A 141 4.49 4.37 -7.71
C ILE A 141 4.06 3.01 -7.14
N CYS A 142 2.99 3.01 -6.36
CA CYS A 142 2.48 1.85 -5.66
C CYS A 142 1.12 1.43 -6.21
N GLY A 143 0.94 0.12 -6.37
CA GLY A 143 -0.32 -0.55 -6.62
C GLY A 143 -0.48 -1.73 -5.66
N LEU A 144 -0.10 -1.53 -4.39
CA LEU A 144 -0.07 -2.55 -3.35
C LEU A 144 -1.47 -3.06 -3.02
N ASP A 145 -1.60 -4.24 -2.44
CA ASP A 145 -2.88 -4.88 -2.15
C ASP A 145 -3.23 -4.90 -0.65
N SER A 146 -2.29 -4.50 0.22
CA SER A 146 -2.50 -4.37 1.66
C SER A 146 -2.36 -2.93 2.14
N ILE A 147 -3.04 -2.61 3.24
CA ILE A 147 -2.91 -1.31 3.92
C ILE A 147 -1.56 -1.26 4.63
N GLU A 148 -1.12 -2.37 5.22
CA GLU A 148 0.15 -2.45 5.93
C GLU A 148 1.35 -2.12 5.03
N ALA A 149 1.38 -2.64 3.81
CA ALA A 149 2.44 -2.32 2.86
C ALA A 149 2.41 -0.84 2.44
N ARG A 150 1.22 -0.26 2.23
CA ARG A 150 1.06 1.18 1.93
C ARG A 150 1.54 2.06 3.07
N ARG A 151 1.18 1.71 4.30
CA ARG A 151 1.61 2.43 5.51
C ARG A 151 3.13 2.34 5.69
N TRP A 152 3.71 1.17 5.45
CA TRP A 152 5.17 0.98 5.54
C TRP A 152 5.93 1.86 4.54
N ILE A 153 5.56 1.82 3.26
CA ILE A 153 6.25 2.64 2.26
C ILE A 153 6.01 4.13 2.50
N ASN A 154 4.82 4.52 2.98
CA ASN A 154 4.56 5.89 3.37
C ASN A 154 5.49 6.36 4.49
N ALA A 155 5.62 5.56 5.55
CA ALA A 155 6.52 5.84 6.66
C ALA A 155 7.98 5.94 6.20
N MET A 156 8.44 5.03 5.35
CA MET A 156 9.80 5.07 4.77
C MET A 156 10.05 6.37 4.00
N LEU A 157 9.14 6.78 3.12
CA LEU A 157 9.32 7.98 2.30
C LEU A 157 9.16 9.29 3.11
N VAL A 158 8.38 9.28 4.18
CA VAL A 158 8.31 10.40 5.13
C VAL A 158 9.60 10.53 5.91
N SER A 159 10.16 9.44 6.43
CA SER A 159 11.46 9.44 7.10
C SER A 159 12.57 9.98 6.19
N ILE A 160 12.62 9.55 4.92
CA ILE A 160 13.57 10.09 3.94
C ILE A 160 13.37 11.59 3.70
N ALA A 161 12.12 12.06 3.66
CA ALA A 161 11.82 13.48 3.45
C ALA A 161 12.13 14.35 4.67
N GLU A 162 12.06 13.82 5.89
CA GLU A 162 12.44 14.53 7.11
C GLU A 162 13.97 14.65 7.26
N GLU A 163 14.72 13.67 6.74
CA GLU A 163 16.19 13.72 6.68
C GLU A 163 16.73 14.58 5.53
N ALA A 164 15.89 14.90 4.53
CA ALA A 164 16.31 15.61 3.34
C ALA A 164 16.66 17.09 3.64
N GLU A 165 17.87 17.50 3.27
CA GLU A 165 18.32 18.89 3.38
C GLU A 165 17.79 19.78 2.25
N ASP A 166 17.37 19.17 1.13
CA ASP A 166 16.87 19.84 -0.06
C ASP A 166 15.55 19.24 -0.58
N PRO A 167 14.79 19.98 -1.40
CA PRO A 167 13.54 19.48 -1.98
C PRO A 167 13.71 18.26 -2.91
N ASP A 168 14.89 18.02 -3.49
CA ASP A 168 15.16 16.88 -4.39
C ASP A 168 15.30 15.56 -3.61
N GLY A 169 15.57 15.65 -2.30
CA GLY A 169 15.52 14.53 -1.36
C GLY A 169 14.10 13.98 -1.15
N ILE A 170 13.06 14.80 -1.37
CA ILE A 170 11.66 14.36 -1.26
C ILE A 170 11.29 13.46 -2.43
N LYS A 171 10.78 12.26 -2.12
CA LYS A 171 10.40 11.27 -3.14
C LYS A 171 8.87 11.22 -3.24
N PRO A 172 8.25 11.82 -4.29
CA PRO A 172 6.82 11.74 -4.48
C PRO A 172 6.35 10.30 -4.52
N LEU A 173 5.26 10.03 -3.80
CA LEU A 173 4.57 8.74 -3.78
C LEU A 173 3.26 8.86 -4.55
N ILE A 174 3.10 8.04 -5.57
CA ILE A 174 1.83 7.86 -6.27
C ILE A 174 1.25 6.53 -5.81
N ASP A 175 0.08 6.53 -5.19
CA ASP A 175 -0.61 5.29 -4.78
C ASP A 175 -1.89 5.06 -5.59
N GLY A 176 -2.04 3.84 -6.08
CA GLY A 176 -3.22 3.34 -6.76
C GLY A 176 -3.86 2.21 -5.96
N GLY A 177 -5.19 2.21 -5.89
CA GLY A 177 -5.97 1.14 -5.28
C GLY A 177 -7.20 0.81 -6.09
N THR A 178 -7.61 -0.46 -6.07
CA THR A 178 -8.76 -0.96 -6.83
C THR A 178 -9.52 -2.01 -6.03
N GLU A 179 -10.85 -1.96 -6.11
CA GLU A 179 -11.75 -2.97 -5.57
C GLU A 179 -13.00 -3.05 -6.46
N GLY A 180 -13.18 -4.17 -7.16
CA GLY A 180 -14.25 -4.37 -8.13
C GLY A 180 -14.25 -3.30 -9.22
N PHE A 181 -15.34 -2.50 -9.28
CA PHE A 181 -15.49 -1.36 -10.19
C PHE A 181 -15.15 -0.02 -9.54
N LYS A 182 -14.54 -0.02 -8.36
CA LYS A 182 -14.09 1.20 -7.68
C LYS A 182 -12.58 1.25 -7.65
N GLY A 183 -12.03 2.45 -7.61
CA GLY A 183 -10.62 2.63 -7.40
C GLY A 183 -10.26 4.08 -7.10
N GLN A 184 -8.97 4.29 -6.86
CA GLN A 184 -8.44 5.59 -6.55
C GLN A 184 -7.01 5.72 -7.06
N ALA A 185 -6.64 6.94 -7.41
CA ALA A 185 -5.26 7.35 -7.61
C ALA A 185 -5.01 8.56 -6.72
N ARG A 186 -3.87 8.58 -6.02
CA ARG A 186 -3.47 9.70 -5.18
C ARG A 186 -2.00 10.02 -5.36
N VAL A 187 -1.64 11.28 -5.19
CA VAL A 187 -0.26 11.76 -5.19
C VAL A 187 0.04 12.37 -3.84
N ILE A 188 1.09 11.87 -3.22
CA ILE A 188 1.57 12.25 -1.90
C ILE A 188 2.97 12.83 -2.10
N LEU A 189 3.12 14.08 -1.71
CA LEU A 189 4.40 14.71 -1.43
C LEU A 189 4.66 14.54 0.08
N PRO A 190 5.57 13.64 0.49
CA PRO A 190 5.84 13.38 1.90
C PRO A 190 6.10 14.66 2.69
N SER A 191 5.56 14.73 3.91
CA SER A 191 5.67 15.88 4.84
C SER A 191 5.05 17.21 4.36
N ILE A 192 4.64 17.33 3.11
CA ILE A 192 4.04 18.54 2.52
C ILE A 192 2.52 18.39 2.36
N THR A 193 2.08 17.28 1.77
CA THR A 193 0.66 16.99 1.52
C THR A 193 0.15 15.89 2.44
N SER A 194 -1.15 15.60 2.40
CA SER A 194 -1.73 14.48 3.15
C SER A 194 -1.07 13.16 2.77
N CYS A 195 -0.46 12.49 3.75
CA CYS A 195 0.13 11.15 3.59
C CYS A 195 -0.93 10.04 3.73
N ILE A 196 -0.51 8.76 3.68
CA ILE A 196 -1.40 7.61 3.88
C ILE A 196 -2.04 7.61 5.29
N GLU A 197 -1.28 7.90 6.34
CA GLU A 197 -1.79 7.95 7.72
C GLU A 197 -2.80 9.08 7.96
N CYS A 198 -2.68 10.20 7.23
CA CYS A 198 -3.70 11.25 7.26
C CYS A 198 -5.08 10.74 6.82
N GLN A 199 -5.11 9.67 6.00
CA GLN A 199 -6.30 9.11 5.36
C GLN A 199 -6.72 7.77 5.96
N LEU A 200 -6.07 7.31 7.04
CA LEU A 200 -6.27 5.97 7.59
C LEU A 200 -7.72 5.73 8.06
N ASP A 201 -8.41 6.78 8.48
CA ASP A 201 -9.83 6.79 8.85
C ASP A 201 -10.77 6.56 7.66
N MET A 202 -10.36 6.90 6.43
CA MET A 202 -11.12 6.59 5.21
C MET A 202 -11.05 5.10 4.84
N HIS A 203 -10.03 4.40 5.33
CA HIS A 203 -9.94 2.96 5.20
C HIS A 203 -10.81 2.33 6.28
N ALA A 204 -12.09 2.11 5.98
CA ALA A 204 -13.01 1.45 6.91
C ALA A 204 -12.40 0.11 7.36
N PRO A 205 -12.12 -0.08 8.68
CA PRO A 205 -11.72 -1.38 9.16
C PRO A 205 -12.84 -2.35 8.81
N ARG A 206 -12.50 -3.47 8.15
CA ARG A 206 -13.49 -4.51 7.88
C ARG A 206 -14.05 -4.93 9.23
N ALA A 207 -15.36 -4.83 9.40
CA ALA A 207 -16.00 -5.28 10.63
C ALA A 207 -15.71 -6.78 10.80
N ALA A 208 -14.84 -7.11 11.76
CA ALA A 208 -14.63 -8.50 12.15
C ALA A 208 -15.97 -9.03 12.66
N VAL A 209 -16.40 -10.17 12.13
CA VAL A 209 -17.64 -10.80 12.60
C VAL A 209 -17.44 -11.17 14.07
N PRO A 210 -18.30 -10.72 15.00
CA PRO A 210 -18.12 -11.02 16.42
C PRO A 210 -18.04 -12.52 16.69
N LEU A 211 -17.14 -12.93 17.59
CA LEU A 211 -16.93 -14.36 17.91
C LEU A 211 -18.23 -15.05 18.36
N CYS A 212 -19.06 -14.36 19.15
CA CYS A 212 -20.36 -14.88 19.59
C CYS A 212 -21.33 -15.14 18.43
N THR A 213 -21.25 -14.37 17.35
CA THR A 213 -22.07 -14.54 16.15
C THR A 213 -21.65 -15.78 15.38
N ILE A 214 -20.34 -15.97 15.16
CA ILE A 214 -19.85 -17.17 14.44
C ILE A 214 -19.98 -18.44 15.27
N ALA A 215 -19.79 -18.36 16.60
CA ALA A 215 -19.87 -19.51 17.49
C ALA A 215 -21.31 -19.98 17.73
N SER A 216 -22.24 -19.05 17.96
CA SER A 216 -23.55 -19.39 18.52
C SER A 216 -24.73 -19.13 17.58
N ILE A 217 -24.72 -18.04 16.80
CA ILE A 217 -25.89 -17.62 16.01
C ILE A 217 -25.45 -17.13 14.62
N PRO A 218 -24.98 -18.03 13.73
CA PRO A 218 -24.69 -17.66 12.35
C PRO A 218 -25.97 -17.19 11.65
N ARG A 219 -25.83 -16.24 10.72
CA ARG A 219 -26.96 -15.60 10.00
C ARG A 219 -26.73 -15.53 8.50
N GLN A 220 -25.47 -15.51 8.09
CA GLN A 220 -25.03 -15.43 6.71
C GLN A 220 -24.12 -16.63 6.41
N PRO A 221 -24.05 -17.11 5.15
CA PRO A 221 -23.22 -18.26 4.81
C PRO A 221 -21.73 -18.01 5.08
N GLU A 222 -21.27 -16.76 5.02
CA GLU A 222 -19.91 -16.34 5.42
C GLU A 222 -19.63 -16.65 6.90
N HIS A 223 -20.63 -16.55 7.79
CA HIS A 223 -20.44 -16.86 9.22
C HIS A 223 -20.17 -18.35 9.42
N CYS A 224 -20.80 -19.22 8.63
CA CYS A 224 -20.56 -20.67 8.69
C CYS A 224 -19.17 -21.03 8.17
N VAL A 225 -18.69 -20.33 7.14
CA VAL A 225 -17.32 -20.49 6.63
C VAL A 225 -16.31 -20.01 7.66
N GLU A 226 -16.51 -18.85 8.27
CA GLU A 226 -15.60 -18.34 9.32
C GLU A 226 -15.61 -19.22 10.57
N TRP A 227 -16.75 -19.79 10.95
CA TRP A 227 -16.81 -20.79 12.02
C TRP A 227 -15.94 -22.02 11.68
N ALA A 228 -16.04 -22.53 10.45
CA ALA A 228 -15.25 -23.68 10.02
C ALA A 228 -13.74 -23.35 9.96
N HIS A 229 -13.40 -22.15 9.49
CA HIS A 229 -12.03 -21.66 9.35
C HIS A 229 -11.35 -21.39 10.69
N VAL A 230 -12.05 -20.75 11.63
CA VAL A 230 -11.45 -20.26 12.89
C VAL A 230 -11.67 -21.24 14.04
N ILE A 231 -12.88 -21.77 14.20
CA ILE A 231 -13.25 -22.57 15.37
C ILE A 231 -13.02 -24.07 15.07
N ALA A 232 -13.71 -24.60 14.05
CA ALA A 232 -13.65 -26.04 13.78
C ALA A 232 -12.23 -26.50 13.40
N TRP A 233 -11.49 -25.68 12.65
CA TRP A 233 -10.10 -25.99 12.27
C TRP A 233 -9.18 -26.11 13.49
N GLU A 234 -9.30 -25.20 14.47
CA GLU A 234 -8.50 -25.23 15.70
C GLU A 234 -8.87 -26.40 16.61
N GLU A 235 -10.16 -26.75 16.68
CA GLU A 235 -10.67 -27.85 17.50
C GLU A 235 -10.26 -29.22 16.94
N GLU A 236 -10.43 -29.42 15.63
CA GLU A 236 -10.23 -30.73 15.01
C GLU A 236 -8.81 -30.93 14.46
N LYS A 237 -8.06 -29.84 14.23
CA LYS A 237 -6.70 -29.84 13.65
C LYS A 237 -6.55 -30.86 12.52
N PRO A 238 -7.39 -30.76 11.46
CA PRO A 238 -7.43 -31.78 10.40
C PRO A 238 -6.10 -31.92 9.66
N PHE A 239 -5.31 -30.84 9.64
CA PHE A 239 -3.98 -30.77 9.04
C PHE A 239 -3.03 -29.95 9.93
N PRO A 240 -1.69 -30.08 9.80
CA PRO A 240 -0.73 -29.38 10.66
C PRO A 240 -0.81 -27.85 10.60
N LYS A 241 -1.10 -27.30 9.43
CA LYS A 241 -1.25 -25.85 9.20
C LYS A 241 -2.24 -25.62 8.07
N LEU A 242 -3.10 -24.62 8.23
CA LEU A 242 -4.00 -24.20 7.16
C LEU A 242 -3.20 -23.54 6.03
N ASP A 243 -3.17 -24.21 4.89
CA ASP A 243 -2.85 -23.62 3.60
C ASP A 243 -4.16 -23.26 2.89
N LYS A 244 -4.35 -21.97 2.60
CA LYS A 244 -5.58 -21.46 1.97
C LYS A 244 -5.60 -21.73 0.47
N ASP A 245 -4.45 -22.04 -0.13
CA ASP A 245 -4.32 -22.36 -1.56
C ASP A 245 -4.43 -23.85 -1.85
N ASP A 246 -4.32 -24.71 -0.83
CA ASP A 246 -4.47 -26.16 -0.94
C ASP A 246 -5.95 -26.57 -1.14
N PRO A 247 -6.31 -27.20 -2.27
CA PRO A 247 -7.67 -27.66 -2.53
C PRO A 247 -8.24 -28.61 -1.48
N GLU A 248 -7.42 -29.45 -0.83
CA GLU A 248 -7.87 -30.38 0.21
C GLU A 248 -8.33 -29.62 1.45
N HIS A 249 -7.55 -28.63 1.88
CA HIS A 249 -7.90 -27.79 3.02
C HIS A 249 -9.16 -26.96 2.75
N VAL A 250 -9.26 -26.34 1.57
CA VAL A 250 -10.44 -25.55 1.18
C VAL A 250 -11.68 -26.44 1.12
N THR A 251 -11.55 -27.66 0.59
CA THR A 251 -12.64 -28.63 0.53
C THR A 251 -13.09 -29.05 1.93
N TRP A 252 -12.17 -29.24 2.87
CA TRP A 252 -12.50 -29.55 4.26
C TRP A 252 -13.32 -28.42 4.90
N ILE A 253 -12.87 -27.16 4.76
CA ILE A 253 -13.59 -26.00 5.29
C ILE A 253 -14.97 -25.90 4.64
N TYR A 254 -15.06 -26.06 3.32
CA TYR A 254 -16.32 -26.03 2.58
C TYR A 254 -17.32 -27.07 3.12
N GLN A 255 -16.88 -28.31 3.31
CA GLN A 255 -17.75 -29.38 3.84
C GLN A 255 -18.21 -29.10 5.27
N LYS A 256 -17.35 -28.55 6.13
CA LYS A 256 -17.70 -28.17 7.50
C LYS A 256 -18.68 -27.01 7.53
N ALA A 257 -18.43 -25.98 6.73
CA ALA A 257 -19.31 -24.84 6.58
C ALA A 257 -20.70 -25.25 6.06
N LEU A 258 -20.75 -26.22 5.14
CA LEU A 258 -22.01 -26.73 4.57
C LEU A 258 -22.84 -27.46 5.61
N LYS A 259 -22.23 -28.36 6.40
CA LYS A 259 -22.91 -29.02 7.53
C LYS A 259 -23.43 -28.01 8.57
N ARG A 260 -22.60 -27.03 8.93
CA ARG A 260 -22.98 -25.97 9.86
C ARG A 260 -24.13 -25.13 9.31
N ALA A 261 -24.15 -24.85 8.01
CA ALA A 261 -25.23 -24.09 7.39
C ALA A 261 -26.54 -24.89 7.36
N GLU A 262 -26.50 -26.22 7.17
CA GLU A 262 -27.67 -27.10 7.30
C GLU A 262 -28.27 -27.07 8.71
N GLU A 263 -27.45 -27.08 9.77
CA GLU A 263 -27.92 -26.98 11.16
C GLU A 263 -28.75 -25.70 11.44
N PHE A 264 -28.38 -24.59 10.78
CA PHE A 264 -29.01 -23.29 10.98
C PHE A 264 -29.95 -22.89 9.83
N ASN A 265 -30.21 -23.80 8.87
CA ASN A 265 -31.01 -23.54 7.67
C ASN A 265 -30.55 -22.32 6.85
N ILE A 266 -29.24 -22.15 6.68
CA ILE A 266 -28.62 -21.05 5.92
C ILE A 266 -28.27 -21.55 4.51
N PRO A 267 -28.93 -21.05 3.44
CA PRO A 267 -28.57 -21.42 2.07
C PRO A 267 -27.36 -20.62 1.57
N GLY A 268 -26.79 -21.06 0.44
CA GLY A 268 -25.80 -20.25 -0.31
C GLY A 268 -24.33 -20.59 -0.07
N ILE A 269 -24.01 -21.62 0.72
CA ILE A 269 -22.63 -22.12 0.84
C ILE A 269 -22.19 -22.72 -0.51
N THR A 270 -21.15 -22.12 -1.10
CA THR A 270 -20.51 -22.65 -2.31
C THR A 270 -19.00 -22.75 -2.09
N TYR A 271 -18.32 -23.56 -2.90
CA TYR A 271 -16.86 -23.63 -2.87
C TYR A 271 -16.22 -22.25 -3.15
N SER A 272 -16.78 -21.50 -4.12
CA SER A 272 -16.30 -20.15 -4.44
C SER A 272 -16.50 -19.16 -3.29
N LEU A 273 -17.63 -19.23 -2.59
CA LEU A 273 -17.86 -18.41 -1.39
C LEU A 273 -16.85 -18.77 -0.30
N THR A 274 -16.66 -20.06 -0.06
CA THR A 274 -15.71 -20.57 0.94
C THR A 274 -14.31 -20.03 0.68
N GLN A 275 -13.83 -20.18 -0.57
CA GLN A 275 -12.53 -19.65 -0.99
C GLN A 275 -12.47 -18.12 -0.88
N GLY A 276 -13.55 -17.43 -1.26
CA GLY A 276 -13.70 -15.98 -1.14
C GLY A 276 -13.52 -15.47 0.29
N THR A 277 -14.23 -16.09 1.23
CA THR A 277 -14.21 -15.75 2.65
C THR A 277 -12.85 -16.04 3.27
N ILE A 278 -12.32 -17.27 3.17
CA ILE A 278 -11.05 -17.62 3.83
C ILE A 278 -9.84 -16.84 3.28
N LYS A 279 -9.82 -16.56 1.97
CA LYS A 279 -8.75 -15.78 1.33
C LYS A 279 -9.02 -14.28 1.35
N ASN A 280 -10.16 -13.83 1.89
CA ASN A 280 -10.56 -12.42 1.88
C ASN A 280 -10.50 -11.78 0.48
N ILE A 281 -10.91 -12.54 -0.56
CA ILE A 281 -10.71 -12.18 -1.97
C ILE A 281 -11.38 -10.84 -2.29
N ILE A 282 -10.57 -9.87 -2.71
CA ILE A 282 -11.04 -8.61 -3.27
C ILE A 282 -11.32 -8.84 -4.76
N PRO A 283 -12.55 -8.57 -5.26
CA PRO A 283 -12.83 -8.63 -6.69
C PRO A 283 -11.87 -7.71 -7.45
N ALA A 284 -11.22 -8.24 -8.49
CA ALA A 284 -10.24 -7.50 -9.27
C ALA A 284 -10.51 -7.66 -10.76
N ILE A 285 -10.63 -6.53 -11.46
CA ILE A 285 -11.08 -6.45 -12.85
C ILE A 285 -10.04 -5.69 -13.67
N ALA A 286 -9.69 -6.22 -14.85
CA ALA A 286 -8.68 -5.63 -15.72
C ALA A 286 -8.99 -4.17 -16.10
N SER A 287 -10.27 -3.84 -16.36
CA SER A 287 -10.69 -2.48 -16.72
C SER A 287 -10.41 -1.46 -15.61
N THR A 288 -10.80 -1.77 -14.37
CA THR A 288 -10.56 -0.88 -13.22
C THR A 288 -9.06 -0.72 -12.96
N ASN A 289 -8.30 -1.81 -13.05
CA ASN A 289 -6.84 -1.77 -12.93
C ASN A 289 -6.20 -0.89 -14.00
N ALA A 290 -6.66 -0.98 -15.25
CA ALA A 290 -6.19 -0.15 -16.35
C ALA A 290 -6.50 1.33 -16.14
N ILE A 291 -7.71 1.67 -15.69
CA ILE A 291 -8.11 3.07 -15.41
C ILE A 291 -7.22 3.68 -14.33
N ILE A 292 -7.07 2.99 -13.19
CA ILE A 292 -6.29 3.51 -12.07
C ILE A 292 -4.79 3.56 -12.40
N ALA A 293 -4.23 2.51 -13.02
CA ALA A 293 -2.83 2.54 -13.42
C ALA A 293 -2.54 3.62 -14.47
N ALA A 294 -3.48 3.92 -15.37
CA ALA A 294 -3.34 5.03 -16.31
C ALA A 294 -3.34 6.38 -15.59
N ALA A 295 -4.24 6.59 -14.63
CA ALA A 295 -4.25 7.79 -13.80
C ALA A 295 -2.92 7.97 -13.04
N CYS A 296 -2.44 6.93 -12.35
CA CYS A 296 -1.17 6.98 -11.63
C CYS A 296 0.04 7.26 -12.55
N CYS A 297 0.12 6.60 -13.71
CA CYS A 297 1.25 6.80 -14.64
C CYS A 297 1.21 8.15 -15.34
N ASN A 298 0.02 8.72 -15.56
CA ASN A 298 -0.12 10.09 -16.05
C ASN A 298 0.43 11.08 -15.03
N GLU A 299 0.14 10.90 -13.74
CA GLU A 299 0.73 11.74 -12.69
C GLU A 299 2.25 11.57 -12.60
N ALA A 300 2.76 10.35 -12.75
CA ALA A 300 4.22 10.11 -12.82
C ALA A 300 4.86 10.88 -13.97
N PHE A 301 4.24 10.84 -15.16
CA PHE A 301 4.73 11.58 -16.32
C PHE A 301 4.69 13.09 -16.11
N LYS A 302 3.61 13.63 -15.52
CA LYS A 302 3.49 15.06 -15.22
C LYS A 302 4.58 15.51 -14.24
N ILE A 303 4.76 14.79 -13.13
CA ILE A 303 5.79 15.10 -12.13
C ILE A 303 7.20 15.02 -12.73
N ALA A 304 7.48 14.02 -13.56
CA ALA A 304 8.80 13.83 -14.14
C ALA A 304 9.14 14.82 -15.27
N THR A 305 8.15 15.51 -15.84
CA THR A 305 8.32 16.36 -17.03
C THR A 305 7.89 17.81 -16.85
N ASN A 306 7.15 18.12 -15.79
CA ASN A 306 6.47 19.40 -15.56
C ASN A 306 5.62 19.89 -16.75
N SER A 307 5.19 18.98 -17.62
CA SER A 307 4.45 19.29 -18.85
C SER A 307 3.03 19.81 -18.58
N ALA A 308 2.45 19.48 -17.43
CA ALA A 308 1.13 19.91 -16.98
C ALA A 308 1.01 19.81 -15.45
N PRO A 309 0.02 20.47 -14.81
CA PRO A 309 -0.20 20.36 -13.38
C PRO A 309 -0.55 18.93 -12.97
N CYS A 310 0.13 18.44 -11.94
CA CYS A 310 -0.12 17.14 -11.34
C CYS A 310 -1.11 17.22 -10.17
N LEU A 311 -1.65 16.07 -9.79
CA LEU A 311 -2.21 15.90 -8.45
C LEU A 311 -1.09 16.09 -7.42
N GLY A 312 -1.42 16.66 -6.26
CA GLY A 312 -0.49 16.96 -5.17
C GLY A 312 -0.99 18.13 -4.31
N PHE A 313 -0.58 19.35 -4.65
CA PHE A 313 -0.85 20.53 -3.81
C PHE A 313 -2.34 20.91 -3.73
N GLU A 314 -2.97 21.17 -4.88
CA GLU A 314 -4.36 21.65 -4.93
C GLU A 314 -5.37 20.52 -4.84
N ASN A 315 -5.10 19.40 -5.50
CA ASN A 315 -5.90 18.18 -5.38
C ASN A 315 -4.94 17.01 -5.36
N ASN A 316 -4.98 16.17 -4.33
CA ASN A 316 -4.10 15.01 -4.21
C ASN A 316 -4.83 13.67 -4.39
N TYR A 317 -6.15 13.69 -4.56
CA TYR A 317 -6.95 12.48 -4.55
C TYR A 317 -7.92 12.46 -5.74
N MET A 318 -7.90 11.37 -6.49
CA MET A 318 -8.88 11.02 -7.52
C MET A 318 -9.59 9.72 -7.14
N MET A 319 -10.92 9.76 -7.07
CA MET A 319 -11.78 8.59 -6.94
C MET A 319 -12.38 8.20 -8.29
N TYR A 320 -12.57 6.90 -8.50
CA TYR A 320 -13.30 6.31 -9.62
C TYR A 320 -14.38 5.35 -9.09
N SER A 321 -15.58 5.46 -9.67
CA SER A 321 -16.68 4.51 -9.45
C SER A 321 -17.29 4.13 -10.80
N GLY A 322 -17.34 2.82 -11.07
CA GLY A 322 -17.84 2.21 -12.28
C GLY A 322 -19.12 1.36 -12.09
N ASN A 323 -19.74 1.40 -10.91
CA ASN A 323 -20.89 0.53 -10.58
C ASN A 323 -22.11 0.80 -11.47
N ASP A 324 -22.52 2.07 -11.60
CA ASP A 324 -23.73 2.48 -12.32
C ASP A 324 -23.42 3.30 -13.58
N SER A 325 -22.28 4.00 -13.60
CA SER A 325 -21.79 4.84 -14.70
C SER A 325 -20.29 5.06 -14.54
N ILE A 326 -19.66 5.81 -15.46
CA ILE A 326 -18.27 6.25 -15.35
C ILE A 326 -18.26 7.56 -14.55
N TYR A 327 -17.90 7.47 -13.27
CA TYR A 327 -17.79 8.65 -12.39
C TYR A 327 -16.38 8.79 -11.85
N THR A 328 -15.85 10.02 -11.92
CA THR A 328 -14.60 10.39 -11.25
C THR A 328 -14.80 11.67 -10.44
N TYR A 329 -14.18 11.72 -9.27
CA TYR A 329 -14.17 12.91 -8.42
C TYR A 329 -12.76 13.17 -7.93
N THR A 330 -12.30 14.40 -8.13
CA THR A 330 -10.97 14.85 -7.74
C THR A 330 -11.12 15.94 -6.69
N PHE A 331 -10.41 15.80 -5.58
CA PHE A 331 -10.49 16.73 -4.46
C PHE A 331 -9.17 16.82 -3.71
N LYS A 332 -9.07 17.84 -2.87
CA LYS A 332 -7.98 18.02 -1.90
C LYS A 332 -8.29 17.27 -0.62
N HIS A 333 -7.48 16.27 -0.28
CA HIS A 333 -7.42 15.74 1.05
C HIS A 333 -6.43 16.56 1.88
N GLU A 334 -6.91 17.19 2.95
CA GLU A 334 -6.07 18.04 3.79
C GLU A 334 -5.07 17.23 4.63
N LYS A 335 -3.87 17.78 4.78
CA LYS A 335 -2.86 17.24 5.69
C LYS A 335 -3.35 17.48 7.12
N LYS A 336 -3.26 16.45 7.97
CA LYS A 336 -3.57 16.56 9.40
C LYS A 336 -2.31 17.04 10.15
N GLU A 337 -2.42 18.12 10.91
CA GLU A 337 -1.31 18.64 11.74
C GLU A 337 -0.93 17.66 12.86
N ASP A 338 -1.93 16.92 13.35
CA ASP A 338 -1.81 15.85 14.35
C ASP A 338 -1.58 14.46 13.71
N CYS A 339 -1.14 14.40 12.45
CA CYS A 339 -0.80 13.12 11.83
C CYS A 339 0.41 12.51 12.56
N PRO A 340 0.32 11.24 13.03
CA PRO A 340 1.38 10.64 13.84
C PRO A 340 2.62 10.26 13.02
N VAL A 341 2.64 10.56 11.72
CA VAL A 341 3.73 10.24 10.78
C VAL A 341 4.30 11.49 10.15
N CYS A 342 3.48 12.35 9.54
CA CYS A 342 3.96 13.54 8.82
C CYS A 342 3.53 14.87 9.47
N GLY A 343 2.81 14.80 10.60
CA GLY A 343 2.33 15.94 11.36
C GLY A 343 3.42 16.46 12.29
N ARG A 344 3.22 17.68 12.80
CA ARG A 344 4.13 18.30 13.79
C ARG A 344 3.56 18.26 15.21
N GLU A 345 2.28 17.97 15.34
CA GLU A 345 1.60 17.86 16.63
C GLU A 345 1.40 16.39 16.99
N ALA A 346 1.53 16.08 18.28
CA ALA A 346 1.21 14.75 18.79
C ALA A 346 -0.30 14.49 18.70
N ARG A 347 -0.69 13.27 18.34
CA ARG A 347 -2.10 12.89 18.20
C ARG A 347 -2.73 12.50 19.54
N PRO A 348 -3.97 12.91 19.87
CA PRO A 348 -4.62 12.46 21.10
C PRO A 348 -4.83 10.94 21.11
N LEU A 349 -4.42 10.31 22.20
CA LEU A 349 -4.67 8.90 22.50
C LEU A 349 -5.65 8.81 23.66
N GLU A 350 -6.92 8.60 23.33
CA GLU A 350 -8.00 8.48 24.32
C GLU A 350 -7.79 7.24 25.20
N ALA A 351 -7.69 7.40 26.52
CA ALA A 351 -7.48 6.27 27.42
C ALA A 351 -8.25 6.42 28.73
N ASP A 352 -8.61 5.30 29.36
CA ASP A 352 -9.10 5.29 30.74
C ASP A 352 -7.88 5.17 31.67
N PRO A 353 -7.67 6.09 32.63
CA PRO A 353 -6.53 6.00 33.54
C PRO A 353 -6.48 4.71 34.37
N ASN A 354 -7.61 4.00 34.52
CA ASN A 354 -7.68 2.72 35.24
C ASN A 354 -7.41 1.49 34.36
N MET A 355 -7.37 1.64 33.03
CA MET A 355 -7.04 0.52 32.15
C MET A 355 -5.59 0.07 32.34
N THR A 356 -5.31 -1.20 32.09
CA THR A 356 -3.92 -1.68 32.16
C THR A 356 -3.12 -1.24 30.95
N LEU A 357 -1.78 -1.21 31.07
CA LEU A 357 -0.91 -0.97 29.93
C LEU A 357 -1.11 -2.03 28.84
N GLN A 358 -1.37 -3.29 29.21
CA GLN A 358 -1.71 -4.35 28.26
C GLN A 358 -2.98 -4.01 27.46
N ASP A 359 -4.06 -3.60 28.15
CA ASP A 359 -5.31 -3.22 27.48
C ASP A 359 -5.10 -2.05 26.51
N LEU A 360 -4.23 -1.10 26.87
CA LEU A 360 -3.89 0.02 26.01
C LEU A 360 -3.18 -0.47 24.74
N LEU A 361 -2.15 -1.30 24.88
CA LEU A 361 -1.39 -1.84 23.75
C LEU A 361 -2.27 -2.70 22.84
N ASP A 362 -3.14 -3.54 23.41
CA ASP A 362 -4.09 -4.36 22.66
C ASP A 362 -5.10 -3.49 21.89
N SER A 363 -5.51 -2.36 22.48
CA SER A 363 -6.42 -1.41 21.84
C SER A 363 -5.81 -0.70 20.63
N LEU A 364 -4.48 -0.49 20.60
CA LEU A 364 -3.80 0.22 19.50
C LEU A 364 -3.95 -0.49 18.15
N ALA A 365 -4.12 -1.80 18.14
CA ALA A 365 -4.36 -2.57 16.92
C ALA A 365 -5.73 -2.28 16.29
N LEU A 366 -6.72 -1.91 17.10
CA LEU A 366 -8.12 -1.73 16.68
C LEU A 366 -8.51 -0.27 16.48
N ARG A 367 -7.75 0.67 17.06
CA ARG A 367 -7.99 2.11 16.95
C ARG A 367 -7.79 2.59 15.52
N PRO A 368 -8.80 3.25 14.89
CA PRO A 368 -8.70 3.79 13.53
C PRO A 368 -7.50 4.72 13.33
N GLU A 369 -7.12 5.46 14.37
CA GLU A 369 -6.02 6.43 14.37
C GLU A 369 -4.61 5.84 14.46
N ALA A 370 -4.45 4.57 14.86
CA ALA A 370 -3.16 3.95 15.12
C ALA A 370 -2.94 2.65 14.34
N GLN A 371 -3.84 1.67 14.49
CA GLN A 371 -3.76 0.34 13.88
C GLN A 371 -2.34 -0.29 14.00
N LEU A 372 -1.74 -0.27 15.19
CA LEU A 372 -0.39 -0.80 15.47
C LEU A 372 -0.51 -2.20 16.10
N LYS A 373 0.18 -3.20 15.51
CA LYS A 373 -0.02 -4.62 15.86
C LYS A 373 0.95 -5.11 16.92
N LYS A 374 2.17 -4.58 16.93
CA LYS A 374 3.23 -4.94 17.89
C LYS A 374 3.88 -3.68 18.46
N PRO A 375 3.09 -2.82 19.14
CA PRO A 375 3.61 -1.58 19.68
C PRO A 375 4.58 -1.81 20.85
N SER A 376 5.58 -0.95 20.92
CA SER A 376 6.36 -0.58 22.10
C SER A 376 6.03 0.87 22.44
N ILE A 377 6.00 1.23 23.72
CA ILE A 377 5.56 2.57 24.15
C ILE A 377 6.48 3.15 25.22
N ARG A 378 6.79 4.43 25.03
CA ARG A 378 7.61 5.25 25.92
C ARG A 378 6.87 6.54 26.22
N ALA A 379 6.92 6.98 27.47
CA ALA A 379 6.52 8.32 27.88
C ALA A 379 7.76 9.17 28.14
N GLU A 380 7.60 10.49 28.24
CA GLU A 380 8.71 11.39 28.57
C GLU A 380 9.50 10.90 29.80
N GLY A 381 10.79 10.62 29.59
CA GLY A 381 11.70 10.13 30.64
C GLY A 381 11.47 8.68 31.13
N LYS A 382 10.51 7.93 30.58
CA LYS A 382 10.18 6.57 31.06
C LYS A 382 9.78 5.59 29.96
N THR A 383 10.53 4.49 29.85
CA THR A 383 10.13 3.34 29.02
C THR A 383 9.03 2.55 29.71
N LEU A 384 7.84 2.50 29.11
CA LEU A 384 6.70 1.79 29.68
C LEU A 384 6.74 0.31 29.30
N TYR A 385 6.89 0.03 28.01
CA TYR A 385 7.03 -1.32 27.46
C TYR A 385 7.84 -1.32 26.17
N MET A 386 8.78 -2.26 26.03
CA MET A 386 9.57 -2.47 24.81
C MET A 386 9.57 -3.95 24.42
N GLN A 387 9.27 -4.26 23.16
CA GLN A 387 9.33 -5.64 22.68
C GLN A 387 10.75 -6.13 22.40
N VAL A 388 11.65 -5.21 22.05
CA VAL A 388 13.04 -5.49 21.68
C VAL A 388 13.96 -4.39 22.21
N PRO A 389 15.19 -4.73 22.64
CA PRO A 389 15.75 -6.08 22.81
C PRO A 389 15.16 -6.83 24.01
N GLN A 390 15.35 -8.16 24.06
CA GLN A 390 14.77 -9.05 25.09
C GLN A 390 15.05 -8.61 26.53
N SER A 391 16.22 -8.02 26.79
CA SER A 391 16.56 -7.48 28.12
C SER A 391 15.62 -6.36 28.58
N LEU A 392 15.21 -5.46 27.68
CA LEU A 392 14.24 -4.41 27.99
C LEU A 392 12.82 -4.95 28.07
N GLU A 393 12.50 -5.95 27.25
CA GLU A 393 11.21 -6.64 27.32
C GLU A 393 11.00 -7.27 28.69
N GLU A 394 11.96 -8.06 29.18
CA GLU A 394 11.89 -8.69 30.50
C GLU A 394 11.79 -7.67 31.65
N GLN A 395 12.50 -6.54 31.53
CA GLN A 395 12.46 -5.46 32.52
C GLN A 395 11.15 -4.68 32.52
N THR A 396 10.52 -4.51 31.37
CA THR A 396 9.32 -3.68 31.22
C THR A 396 8.02 -4.49 31.21
N ARG A 397 8.07 -5.80 30.98
CA ARG A 397 6.93 -6.73 31.06
C ARG A 397 6.11 -6.60 32.35
N PRO A 398 6.69 -6.41 33.55
CA PRO A 398 5.90 -6.22 34.78
C PRO A 398 5.02 -4.95 34.77
N ASN A 399 5.24 -4.02 33.85
CA ASN A 399 4.39 -2.83 33.70
C ASN A 399 3.08 -3.13 32.97
N LEU A 400 3.00 -4.20 32.19
CA LEU A 400 1.82 -4.56 31.39
C LEU A 400 0.56 -4.73 32.25
N SER A 401 0.71 -5.31 33.44
CA SER A 401 -0.40 -5.54 34.37
C SER A 401 -0.74 -4.34 35.24
N LYS A 402 0.03 -3.25 35.20
CA LYS A 402 -0.22 -2.04 36.00
C LYS A 402 -1.19 -1.13 35.26
N SER A 403 -2.01 -0.39 36.01
CA SER A 403 -2.86 0.64 35.42
C SER A 403 -2.04 1.83 34.92
N LEU A 404 -2.57 2.59 33.96
CA LEU A 404 -1.91 3.81 33.49
C LEU A 404 -1.65 4.80 34.64
N LYS A 405 -2.59 4.87 35.60
CA LYS A 405 -2.46 5.64 36.83
C LYS A 405 -1.33 5.14 37.74
N ASP A 406 -1.20 3.82 37.93
CA ASP A 406 -0.13 3.23 38.75
C ASP A 406 1.26 3.40 38.11
N LEU A 407 1.29 3.54 36.78
CA LEU A 407 2.49 3.89 36.03
C LEU A 407 2.85 5.38 36.13
N GLY A 408 2.02 6.19 36.80
CA GLY A 408 2.24 7.62 36.99
C GLY A 408 2.07 8.42 35.70
N LEU A 409 1.18 7.97 34.81
CA LEU A 409 0.89 8.68 33.57
C LEU A 409 -0.15 9.78 33.81
N GLU A 410 0.03 10.91 33.14
CA GLU A 410 -0.80 12.10 33.31
C GLU A 410 -1.55 12.49 32.02
N ASN A 411 -2.66 13.20 32.17
CA ASN A 411 -3.39 13.74 31.04
C ASN A 411 -2.56 14.84 30.35
N GLY A 412 -2.43 14.77 29.03
CA GLY A 412 -1.61 15.67 28.22
C GLY A 412 -0.15 15.22 28.09
N GLN A 413 0.26 14.13 28.75
CA GLN A 413 1.63 13.62 28.66
C GLN A 413 1.91 13.04 27.27
N GLU A 414 3.00 13.47 26.64
CA GLU A 414 3.47 12.94 25.37
C GLU A 414 3.99 11.52 25.51
N VAL A 415 3.64 10.70 24.51
CA VAL A 415 4.09 9.32 24.38
C VAL A 415 4.50 9.03 22.95
N VAL A 416 5.59 8.29 22.85
CA VAL A 416 6.14 7.79 21.61
C VAL A 416 5.85 6.31 21.52
N VAL A 417 5.21 5.90 20.44
CA VAL A 417 4.89 4.51 20.15
C VAL A 417 5.71 4.06 18.94
N THR A 418 6.41 2.95 19.04
CA THR A 418 7.12 2.34 17.92
C THR A 418 6.53 0.97 17.62
N ASP A 419 6.57 0.53 16.38
CA ASP A 419 6.14 -0.82 15.99
C ASP A 419 7.15 -1.37 14.98
N PRO A 420 7.69 -2.60 15.16
CA PRO A 420 8.66 -3.19 14.24
C PRO A 420 8.20 -3.26 12.78
N ALA A 421 6.89 -3.15 12.54
CA ALA A 421 6.31 -3.08 11.21
C ALA A 421 6.48 -1.72 10.55
N PHE A 422 7.12 -0.71 11.16
CA PHE A 422 7.34 0.62 10.58
C PHE A 422 8.75 1.16 10.89
N PRO A 423 9.35 1.95 9.98
CA PRO A 423 10.70 2.50 10.15
C PRO A 423 10.78 3.79 10.98
N LEU A 424 9.67 4.26 11.57
CA LEU A 424 9.59 5.52 12.32
C LEU A 424 8.86 5.38 13.65
N GLU A 425 8.91 6.45 14.44
CA GLU A 425 8.18 6.58 15.70
C GLU A 425 6.87 7.35 15.53
N PHE A 426 5.81 6.91 16.21
CA PHE A 426 4.49 7.55 16.18
C PHE A 426 4.27 8.40 17.43
N ASN A 427 3.98 9.68 17.23
CA ASN A 427 3.82 10.65 18.32
C ASN A 427 2.37 10.81 18.74
N PHE A 428 2.10 10.57 20.04
CA PHE A 428 0.80 10.73 20.66
C PHE A 428 0.89 11.51 21.97
N TYR A 429 -0.25 11.93 22.52
CA TYR A 429 -0.36 12.36 23.92
C TYR A 429 -1.58 11.74 24.57
N PHE A 430 -1.52 11.44 25.87
CA PHE A 430 -2.67 10.88 26.57
C PHE A 430 -3.79 11.89 26.70
N ARG A 431 -4.99 11.52 26.27
CA ARG A 431 -6.22 12.20 26.69
C ARG A 431 -7.03 11.26 27.57
N PHE A 432 -7.03 11.52 28.87
CA PHE A 432 -7.84 10.77 29.81
C PHE A 432 -9.26 11.31 29.80
N LYS A 433 -10.24 10.41 29.65
CA LYS A 433 -11.65 10.78 29.77
C LYS A 433 -11.86 11.39 31.15
N ALA A 434 -12.37 12.62 31.20
CA ALA A 434 -12.83 13.20 32.45
C ALA A 434 -13.85 12.25 33.06
N ALA A 435 -13.72 11.93 34.34
CA ALA A 435 -14.77 11.22 35.06
C ALA A 435 -16.05 12.06 34.88
N GLU A 436 -17.05 11.51 34.20
CA GLU A 436 -18.38 12.12 34.21
C GLU A 436 -18.76 12.23 35.68
N SER A 437 -18.80 13.47 36.17
CA SER A 437 -19.25 13.78 37.52
C SER A 437 -20.72 13.41 37.62
N SER A 438 -20.99 12.20 38.09
CA SER A 438 -22.30 11.75 38.54
C SER A 438 -22.77 12.53 39.76
#